data_AF-A0A1F8NCA9-F1
#
_entry.id   AF-A0A1F8NCA9-F1
#
_cell.length_a   1.000
_cell.length_b   1.000
_cell.length_c   1.000
_cell.angle_alpha   90.00
_cell.angle_beta   90.00
_cell.angle_gamma   90.00
#
_symmetry.space_group_name_H-M   'P 1'
#
loop_
_entity.id
_entity.type
_entity.pdbx_description
1 polymer ?
#
loop_
_entity_poly.entity_id
_entity_poly.type
_entity_poly.pdbx_seq_one_letter_code
_entity_poly.pdbx_strand_id
1 'polypeptide(L)'
;MKATGKVWLLGAGPGDPGLITVAGSACLAQADVVVYDRLAHPHLLDLAPREAERIHVGKESESHTMGQADINDLLIARAREGKRVVRLKGGDSFVFGRGGEEAEALASAGVPFAVAPGVTSAVAAPAYAGIPITHRGLASSFAVVTGHEDPTKEGSSINWANLATGVDTLVFLMGVKSLPMIVDELLQHGRPADTPAAVIEWGTLPRQRTVSGTLADIVERVAEARLAPPAVTVVGEVVRLRESLRWFDQRPLFGKRVLVTRTRRQASALAQALSEAGAEPIELPTIEIEPRADDTSVQAAIRALQGGRYRWVVFTSANGVDLFFEPLRRQGLDARAFASSKVAAIGPGTAEALATRGIVADVVADEFVAEGLLRALAGEEMEGQWVLLPRAEGGRRELVDGLEAMGAHVDELPLYVATAPREPDAEGLRRLRAGDVDVVALASSSSARNLVQMLGGDVEPLRRALIACIGPVTARTVEEMGLVAPLVAEEHTIVGLVQALEEHFSAVSSERVRV
;
A
#
# COMPACT_ATOMS: atom_id res chain seq x y z
N MET A 1 37.00 16.64 -3.44
CA MET A 1 36.25 15.37 -3.34
C MET A 1 34.91 15.68 -2.70
N LYS A 2 33.79 15.11 -3.19
CA LYS A 2 32.52 15.18 -2.46
C LYS A 2 32.70 14.48 -1.11
N ALA A 3 32.06 15.01 -0.07
CA ALA A 3 32.05 14.33 1.23
C ALA A 3 31.42 12.94 1.07
N THR A 4 31.98 11.93 1.74
CA THR A 4 31.41 10.58 1.76
C THR A 4 29.99 10.64 2.31
N GLY A 5 29.09 9.93 1.64
CA GLY A 5 27.70 9.80 2.05
C GLY A 5 27.54 8.91 3.28
N LYS A 6 26.31 8.47 3.51
CA LYS A 6 25.94 7.65 4.69
C LYS A 6 25.09 6.46 4.26
N VAL A 7 25.26 5.33 4.94
CA VAL A 7 24.42 4.14 4.75
C VAL A 7 23.49 3.96 5.95
N TRP A 8 22.21 3.70 5.70
CA TRP A 8 21.26 3.23 6.71
C TRP A 8 20.96 1.75 6.49
N LEU A 9 21.26 0.92 7.47
CA LEU A 9 20.82 -0.48 7.54
C LEU A 9 19.43 -0.48 8.18
N LEU A 10 18.39 -0.75 7.37
CA LEU A 10 17.01 -0.46 7.71
C LEU A 10 16.16 -1.74 7.66
N GLY A 11 15.51 -2.06 8.77
CA GLY A 11 14.49 -3.10 8.82
C GLY A 11 13.15 -2.63 8.26
N ALA A 12 12.65 -3.32 7.24
CA ALA A 12 11.42 -3.01 6.51
C ALA A 12 10.15 -3.46 7.25
N GLY A 13 10.28 -4.29 8.29
CA GLY A 13 9.14 -4.98 8.90
C GLY A 13 8.80 -6.31 8.20
N PRO A 14 7.83 -7.07 8.72
CA PRO A 14 7.55 -8.44 8.30
C PRO A 14 6.76 -8.56 6.98
N GLY A 15 6.20 -7.47 6.47
CA GLY A 15 5.40 -7.45 5.25
C GLY A 15 4.47 -6.24 5.19
N ASP A 16 3.62 -6.08 6.21
CA ASP A 16 2.70 -4.93 6.33
C ASP A 16 3.48 -3.59 6.29
N PRO A 17 3.26 -2.73 5.27
CA PRO A 17 3.93 -1.43 5.18
C PRO A 17 3.70 -0.53 6.39
N GLY A 18 2.59 -0.71 7.12
CA GLY A 18 2.27 0.03 8.34
C GLY A 18 3.19 -0.31 9.52
N LEU A 19 3.96 -1.39 9.44
CA LEU A 19 4.94 -1.80 10.45
C LEU A 19 6.35 -1.23 10.21
N ILE A 20 6.53 -0.39 9.19
CA ILE A 20 7.75 0.42 9.07
C ILE A 20 7.87 1.35 10.28
N THR A 21 9.07 1.47 10.85
CA THR A 21 9.27 2.42 11.95
C THR A 21 9.24 3.86 11.43
N VAL A 22 8.88 4.83 12.28
CA VAL A 22 8.97 6.26 11.94
C VAL A 22 10.39 6.64 11.50
N ALA A 23 11.40 6.08 12.17
CA ALA A 23 12.80 6.23 11.77
C ALA A 23 13.07 5.63 10.38
N GLY A 24 12.52 4.46 10.07
CA GLY A 24 12.63 3.83 8.77
C GLY A 24 12.01 4.67 7.65
N SER A 25 10.78 5.14 7.84
CA SER A 25 10.09 6.04 6.90
C SER A 25 10.90 7.33 6.66
N ALA A 26 11.41 7.95 7.72
CA ALA A 26 12.23 9.16 7.63
C ALA A 26 13.56 8.94 6.87
N CYS A 27 14.17 7.75 6.98
CA CYS A 27 15.37 7.40 6.22
C CYS A 27 15.06 7.20 4.74
N LEU A 28 13.97 6.50 4.41
CA LEU A 28 13.53 6.28 3.03
C LEU A 28 13.23 7.60 2.31
N ALA A 29 12.52 8.53 2.97
CA ALA A 29 12.19 9.84 2.43
C ALA A 29 13.42 10.70 2.06
N GLN A 30 14.59 10.35 2.57
CA GLN A 30 15.86 11.05 2.34
C GLN A 30 16.83 10.24 1.47
N ALA A 31 16.43 9.07 0.96
CA ALA A 31 17.32 8.20 0.21
C ALA A 31 17.63 8.77 -1.17
N ASP A 32 18.91 8.73 -1.55
CA ASP A 32 19.34 8.92 -2.95
C ASP A 32 19.40 7.56 -3.67
N VAL A 33 19.65 6.47 -2.92
CA VAL A 33 19.66 5.08 -3.40
C VAL A 33 18.97 4.18 -2.37
N VAL A 34 18.10 3.30 -2.83
CA VAL A 34 17.48 2.24 -2.03
C VAL A 34 17.92 0.88 -2.58
N VAL A 35 18.73 0.17 -1.80
CA VAL A 35 19.16 -1.21 -2.06
C VAL A 35 18.28 -2.16 -1.26
N TYR A 36 17.41 -2.92 -1.92
CA TYR A 36 16.36 -3.70 -1.26
C TYR A 36 16.37 -5.18 -1.64
N ASP A 37 15.90 -6.04 -0.74
CA ASP A 37 15.71 -7.47 -1.01
C ASP A 37 14.25 -7.83 -1.35
N ARG A 38 14.05 -9.09 -1.72
CA ARG A 38 12.75 -9.64 -2.15
C ARG A 38 11.63 -9.50 -1.10
N LEU A 39 11.98 -9.44 0.19
CA LEU A 39 10.98 -9.44 1.27
C LEU A 39 10.53 -8.02 1.65
N ALA A 40 11.17 -6.98 1.12
CA ALA A 40 10.69 -5.61 1.27
C ALA A 40 9.42 -5.40 0.44
N HIS A 41 8.35 -4.93 1.09
CA HIS A 41 7.09 -4.67 0.40
C HIS A 41 7.26 -3.52 -0.62
N PRO A 42 6.77 -3.65 -1.88
CA PRO A 42 6.95 -2.63 -2.91
C PRO A 42 6.51 -1.21 -2.50
N HIS A 43 5.39 -1.09 -1.78
CA HIS A 43 4.89 0.21 -1.27
C HIS A 43 5.90 0.98 -0.40
N LEU A 44 6.86 0.30 0.24
CA LEU A 44 7.89 0.99 1.02
C LEU A 44 8.87 1.75 0.10
N LEU A 45 9.03 1.33 -1.16
CA LEU A 45 9.88 2.00 -2.14
C LEU A 45 9.28 3.31 -2.64
N ASP A 46 7.96 3.50 -2.46
CA ASP A 46 7.25 4.74 -2.78
C ASP A 46 7.44 5.82 -1.72
N LEU A 47 7.91 5.44 -0.52
CA LEU A 47 8.34 6.41 0.51
C LEU A 47 9.63 7.13 0.14
N ALA A 48 10.43 6.56 -0.77
CA ALA A 48 11.64 7.19 -1.27
C ALA A 48 11.33 8.22 -2.37
N PRO A 49 12.17 9.26 -2.53
CA PRO A 49 12.04 10.22 -3.64
C PRO A 49 11.87 9.53 -4.99
N ARG A 50 11.15 10.16 -5.93
CA ARG A 50 10.90 9.57 -7.26
C ARG A 50 12.22 9.35 -8.00
N GLU A 51 13.16 10.27 -7.81
CA GLU A 51 14.50 10.31 -8.41
C GLU A 51 15.48 9.34 -7.74
N ALA A 52 15.12 8.72 -6.60
CA ALA A 52 15.97 7.78 -5.91
C ALA A 52 16.21 6.51 -6.76
N GLU A 53 17.47 6.10 -6.87
CA GLU A 53 17.87 4.88 -7.57
C GLU A 53 17.41 3.66 -6.75
N ARG A 54 16.66 2.74 -7.37
CA ARG A 54 16.15 1.52 -6.71
C ARG A 54 16.89 0.31 -7.24
N ILE A 55 17.62 -0.40 -6.38
CA ILE A 55 18.45 -1.55 -6.74
C ILE A 55 17.96 -2.79 -6.00
N HIS A 56 17.39 -3.75 -6.74
CA HIS A 56 16.99 -5.04 -6.18
C HIS A 56 18.20 -5.97 -6.08
N VAL A 57 18.47 -6.50 -4.88
CA VAL A 57 19.58 -7.43 -4.61
C VAL A 57 19.09 -8.80 -4.10
N GLY A 58 17.78 -9.03 -4.10
CA GLY A 58 17.19 -10.31 -3.73
C GLY A 58 17.44 -11.39 -4.78
N LYS A 59 17.44 -12.66 -4.36
CA LYS A 59 17.51 -13.80 -5.28
C LYS A 59 16.20 -13.89 -6.07
N GLU A 60 16.23 -13.59 -7.36
CA GLU A 60 15.23 -14.10 -8.30
C GLU A 60 15.62 -15.52 -8.69
N SER A 61 14.63 -16.39 -8.92
CA SER A 61 14.85 -17.79 -9.23
C SER A 61 15.60 -18.05 -10.54
N GLU A 62 15.90 -17.03 -11.36
CA GLU A 62 16.44 -17.20 -12.72
C GLU A 62 17.50 -16.17 -13.16
N SER A 63 17.95 -15.22 -12.32
CA SER A 63 18.97 -14.21 -12.71
C SER A 63 20.17 -14.14 -11.74
N HIS A 64 21.35 -13.77 -12.28
CA HIS A 64 22.64 -13.76 -11.59
C HIS A 64 22.56 -13.21 -10.15
N THR A 65 22.81 -14.08 -9.19
CA THR A 65 22.64 -13.78 -7.77
C THR A 65 23.82 -12.95 -7.27
N MET A 66 23.59 -11.73 -6.76
CA MET A 66 24.65 -10.98 -6.07
C MET A 66 25.01 -11.68 -4.76
N GLY A 67 26.30 -11.94 -4.57
CA GLY A 67 26.83 -12.44 -3.31
C GLY A 67 26.76 -11.36 -2.21
N GLN A 68 26.93 -11.76 -0.95
CA GLN A 68 26.95 -10.79 0.15
C GLN A 68 28.12 -9.79 0.02
N ALA A 69 29.28 -10.27 -0.44
CA ALA A 69 30.42 -9.39 -0.70
C ALA A 69 30.09 -8.32 -1.74
N ASP A 70 29.41 -8.71 -2.83
CA ASP A 70 29.00 -7.76 -3.89
C ASP A 70 28.00 -6.72 -3.37
N ILE A 71 27.08 -7.13 -2.49
CA ILE A 71 26.15 -6.21 -1.83
C ILE A 71 26.92 -5.22 -0.94
N ASN A 72 27.89 -5.71 -0.16
CA ASN A 72 28.70 -4.86 0.70
C ASN A 72 29.49 -3.84 -0.13
N ASP A 73 30.12 -4.28 -1.22
CA ASP A 73 30.87 -3.43 -2.14
C ASP A 73 29.98 -2.39 -2.81
N LEU A 74 28.75 -2.76 -3.21
CA LEU A 74 27.76 -1.84 -3.75
C LEU A 74 27.42 -0.73 -2.74
N LEU A 75 27.13 -1.08 -1.48
CA LEU A 75 26.80 -0.11 -0.43
C LEU A 75 27.96 0.88 -0.22
N ILE A 76 29.19 0.37 -0.14
CA ILE A 76 30.41 1.16 0.01
C ILE A 76 30.61 2.09 -1.19
N ALA A 77 30.47 1.57 -2.41
CA ALA A 77 30.66 2.34 -3.64
C ALA A 77 29.67 3.51 -3.72
N ARG A 78 28.36 3.26 -3.51
CA ARG A 78 27.33 4.30 -3.53
C ARG A 78 27.55 5.36 -2.45
N ALA A 79 27.96 4.97 -1.24
CA ALA A 79 28.30 5.93 -0.21
C ALA A 79 29.53 6.79 -0.57
N ARG A 80 30.55 6.21 -1.21
CA ARG A 80 31.74 6.94 -1.68
C ARG A 80 31.43 7.94 -2.80
N GLU A 81 30.36 7.74 -3.56
CA GLU A 81 29.83 8.75 -4.50
C GLU A 81 29.19 9.96 -3.79
N GLY A 82 29.08 9.95 -2.46
CA GLY A 82 28.46 10.99 -1.65
C GLY A 82 26.95 10.80 -1.46
N LYS A 83 26.40 9.63 -1.83
CA LYS A 83 24.97 9.35 -1.78
C LYS A 83 24.50 8.91 -0.39
N ARG A 84 23.26 9.24 -0.07
CA ARG A 84 22.51 8.74 1.09
C ARG A 84 21.87 7.40 0.72
N VAL A 85 22.44 6.31 1.20
CA VAL A 85 22.07 4.94 0.80
C VAL A 85 21.20 4.31 1.87
N VAL A 86 20.05 3.75 1.49
CA VAL A 86 19.24 2.91 2.35
C VAL A 86 19.41 1.46 1.92
N ARG A 87 19.87 0.59 2.83
CA ARG A 87 19.81 -0.86 2.69
C ARG A 87 18.53 -1.35 3.38
N LEU A 88 17.48 -1.55 2.59
CA LEU A 88 16.15 -1.97 3.05
C LEU A 88 16.07 -3.50 3.12
N LYS A 89 15.82 -4.06 4.31
CA LYS A 89 15.85 -5.51 4.56
C LYS A 89 14.55 -6.00 5.17
N GLY A 90 14.01 -7.12 4.71
CA GLY A 90 12.83 -7.72 5.33
C GLY A 90 13.01 -7.99 6.84
N GLY A 91 11.98 -7.70 7.64
CA GLY A 91 11.99 -7.84 9.09
C GLY A 91 12.91 -6.82 9.78
N ASP A 92 13.84 -7.33 10.59
CA ASP A 92 14.88 -6.54 11.25
C ASP A 92 16.26 -6.84 10.64
N SER A 93 17.11 -5.82 10.55
CA SER A 93 18.43 -5.95 9.92
C SER A 93 19.37 -6.93 10.64
N PHE A 94 19.23 -7.08 11.96
CA PHE A 94 20.11 -7.88 12.81
C PHE A 94 19.49 -9.21 13.26
N VAL A 95 18.22 -9.47 12.97
CA VAL A 95 17.59 -10.78 13.23
C VAL A 95 17.66 -11.65 11.97
N PHE A 96 18.70 -12.48 11.86
CA PHE A 96 18.99 -13.35 10.70
C PHE A 96 19.04 -12.64 9.33
N GLY A 97 19.16 -11.31 9.34
CA GLY A 97 19.22 -10.49 8.12
C GLY A 97 20.63 -10.27 7.58
N ARG A 98 21.69 -10.68 8.29
CA ARG A 98 23.10 -10.40 7.94
C ARG A 98 23.51 -8.92 7.98
N GLY A 99 22.72 -8.06 8.64
CA GLY A 99 23.07 -6.65 8.79
C GLY A 99 24.38 -6.42 9.57
N GLY A 100 24.77 -7.36 10.44
CA GLY A 100 26.06 -7.31 11.14
C GLY A 100 27.25 -7.36 10.17
N GLU A 101 27.23 -8.30 9.22
CA GLU A 101 28.27 -8.43 8.19
C GLU A 101 28.34 -7.18 7.30
N GLU A 102 27.18 -6.62 6.93
CA GLU A 102 27.10 -5.36 6.17
C GLU A 102 27.68 -4.18 6.97
N ALA A 103 27.38 -4.09 8.29
CA ALA A 103 27.91 -3.06 9.18
C ALA A 103 29.44 -3.16 9.36
N GLU A 104 29.98 -4.37 9.54
CA GLU A 104 31.42 -4.62 9.65
C GLU A 104 32.17 -4.19 8.40
N ALA A 105 31.63 -4.49 7.22
CA ALA A 105 32.21 -4.07 5.95
C ALA A 105 32.23 -2.53 5.81
N LEU A 106 31.13 -1.86 6.17
CA LEU A 106 31.03 -0.40 6.15
C LEU A 106 32.02 0.26 7.12
N ALA A 107 32.10 -0.27 8.36
CA ALA A 107 33.05 0.19 9.37
C ALA A 107 34.50 0.04 8.88
N SER A 108 34.85 -1.13 8.35
CA SER A 108 36.19 -1.41 7.82
C SER A 108 36.57 -0.50 6.64
N ALA A 109 35.57 -0.10 5.84
CA ALA A 109 35.75 0.81 4.71
C ALA A 109 35.75 2.30 5.08
N GLY A 110 35.56 2.64 6.37
CA GLY A 110 35.46 4.02 6.85
C GLY A 110 34.20 4.75 6.39
N VAL A 111 33.15 4.02 6.00
CA VAL A 111 31.88 4.59 5.54
C VAL A 111 30.96 4.83 6.75
N PRO A 112 30.47 6.07 6.98
CA PRO A 112 29.50 6.33 8.03
C PRO A 112 28.21 5.53 7.82
N PHE A 113 27.75 4.85 8.87
CA PHE A 113 26.47 4.14 8.83
C PHE A 113 25.63 4.35 10.10
N ALA A 114 24.34 4.05 9.99
CA ALA A 114 23.43 3.97 11.12
C ALA A 114 22.47 2.80 10.92
N VAL A 115 21.89 2.30 12.02
CA VAL A 115 20.92 1.22 12.01
C VAL A 115 19.57 1.79 12.40
N ALA A 116 18.54 1.49 11.60
CA ALA A 116 17.13 1.74 11.93
C ALA A 116 16.46 0.37 12.14
N PRO A 117 16.22 -0.06 13.40
CA PRO A 117 15.61 -1.35 13.68
C PRO A 117 14.24 -1.49 13.03
N GLY A 118 13.89 -2.72 12.66
CA GLY A 118 12.60 -3.08 12.10
C GLY A 118 11.80 -3.99 13.02
N VAL A 119 10.50 -4.09 12.76
CA VAL A 119 9.66 -5.07 13.44
C VAL A 119 10.00 -6.47 12.89
N THR A 120 10.50 -7.36 13.74
CA THR A 120 10.85 -8.73 13.32
C THR A 120 9.62 -9.62 13.10
N SER A 121 9.67 -10.47 12.07
CA SER A 121 8.63 -11.48 11.81
C SER A 121 8.50 -12.49 12.95
N ALA A 122 9.57 -12.73 13.72
CA ALA A 122 9.56 -13.62 14.87
C ALA A 122 8.54 -13.22 15.95
N VAL A 123 8.18 -11.94 16.02
CA VAL A 123 7.19 -11.41 16.98
C VAL A 123 5.90 -11.00 16.26
N ALA A 124 6.01 -10.33 15.11
CA ALA A 124 4.85 -9.78 14.44
C ALA A 124 3.97 -10.82 13.74
N ALA A 125 4.55 -11.84 13.09
CA ALA A 125 3.74 -12.87 12.45
C ALA A 125 2.87 -13.63 13.49
N PRO A 126 3.39 -14.05 14.65
CA PRO A 126 2.58 -14.61 15.74
C PRO A 126 1.52 -13.64 16.27
N ALA A 127 1.88 -12.36 16.48
CA ALA A 127 0.91 -11.36 16.95
C ALA A 127 -0.28 -11.18 16.00
N TYR A 128 -0.03 -11.14 14.69
CA TYR A 128 -1.06 -11.09 13.64
C TYR A 128 -1.78 -12.43 13.44
N ALA A 129 -1.26 -13.52 14.01
CA ALA A 129 -1.96 -14.79 14.12
C ALA A 129 -2.70 -14.95 15.46
N GLY A 130 -2.76 -13.92 16.32
CA GLY A 130 -3.38 -14.02 17.65
C GLY A 130 -2.59 -14.90 18.63
N ILE A 131 -1.28 -15.05 18.41
CA ILE A 131 -0.38 -15.84 19.27
C ILE A 131 0.64 -14.87 19.89
N PRO A 132 0.49 -14.50 21.17
CA PRO A 132 1.52 -13.71 21.85
C PRO A 132 2.75 -14.57 22.10
N ILE A 133 3.96 -14.01 21.96
CA ILE A 133 5.21 -14.77 22.18
C ILE A 133 5.51 -15.03 23.65
N THR A 134 4.93 -14.23 24.55
CA THR A 134 5.00 -14.43 26.00
C THR A 134 3.62 -14.23 26.59
N HIS A 135 3.33 -14.91 27.69
CA HIS A 135 2.07 -14.76 28.40
C HIS A 135 2.24 -15.18 29.86
N ARG A 136 1.74 -14.37 30.79
CA ARG A 136 1.81 -14.68 32.22
C ARG A 136 1.11 -16.02 32.50
N GLY A 137 1.84 -16.96 33.08
CA GLY A 137 1.33 -18.30 33.38
C GLY A 137 1.47 -19.33 32.26
N LEU A 138 1.92 -18.95 31.06
CA LEU A 138 2.18 -19.89 29.96
C LEU A 138 3.64 -19.84 29.47
N ALA A 139 4.21 -18.64 29.34
CA ALA A 139 5.57 -18.45 28.84
C ALA A 139 6.22 -17.20 29.43
N SER A 140 7.33 -17.41 30.13
CA SER A 140 8.22 -16.39 30.72
C SER A 140 9.52 -16.20 29.93
N SER A 141 9.82 -17.12 29.03
CA SER A 141 11.01 -17.15 28.18
C SER A 141 10.63 -17.49 26.74
N PHE A 142 11.42 -16.99 25.79
CA PHE A 142 11.34 -17.42 24.40
C PHE A 142 12.70 -17.39 23.73
N ALA A 143 12.87 -18.18 22.68
CA ALA A 143 14.05 -18.16 21.82
C ALA A 143 13.65 -18.05 20.34
N VAL A 144 14.46 -17.33 19.56
CA VAL A 144 14.32 -17.27 18.11
C VAL A 144 15.50 -18.00 17.48
N VAL A 145 15.21 -18.96 16.60
CA VAL A 145 16.19 -19.89 16.02
C VAL A 145 16.00 -19.92 14.51
N THR A 146 17.08 -20.09 13.75
CA THR A 146 16.99 -20.35 12.31
C THR A 146 16.77 -21.84 12.10
N GLY A 147 15.75 -22.21 11.31
CA GLY A 147 15.54 -23.59 10.85
C GLY A 147 16.40 -23.94 9.63
N HIS A 148 17.16 -22.99 9.11
CA HIS A 148 18.09 -23.20 8.01
C HIS A 148 19.52 -23.15 8.53
N GLU A 149 20.20 -24.29 8.48
CA GLU A 149 21.63 -24.42 8.69
C GLU A 149 22.33 -24.73 7.35
N ASP A 150 23.62 -24.40 7.27
CA ASP A 150 24.43 -24.74 6.10
C ASP A 150 24.51 -26.27 5.94
N PRO A 151 23.98 -26.84 4.84
CA PRO A 151 23.93 -28.29 4.65
C PRO A 151 25.32 -28.94 4.48
N THR A 152 26.38 -28.15 4.34
CA THR A 152 27.77 -28.65 4.27
C THR A 152 28.41 -28.89 5.64
N LYS A 153 27.75 -28.51 6.74
CA LYS A 153 28.25 -28.78 8.10
C LYS A 153 27.96 -30.22 8.52
N GLU A 154 28.95 -30.89 9.13
CA GLU A 154 28.85 -32.27 9.63
C GLU A 154 27.94 -32.43 10.88
N GLY A 155 27.26 -31.38 11.32
CA GLY A 155 26.33 -31.41 12.46
C GLY A 155 25.61 -30.08 12.67
N SER A 156 24.54 -30.12 13.48
CA SER A 156 23.79 -28.92 13.85
C SER A 156 24.62 -28.03 14.79
N SER A 157 24.63 -26.73 14.52
CA SER A 157 25.13 -25.70 15.42
C SER A 157 24.12 -25.33 16.51
N ILE A 158 22.89 -25.83 16.42
CA ILE A 158 21.83 -25.62 17.39
C ILE A 158 22.00 -26.63 18.53
N ASN A 159 22.02 -26.14 19.76
CA ASN A 159 22.06 -26.98 20.95
C ASN A 159 20.65 -27.48 21.30
N TRP A 160 20.16 -28.48 20.54
CA TRP A 160 18.82 -29.04 20.70
C TRP A 160 18.53 -29.55 22.10
N ALA A 161 19.50 -30.19 22.74
CA ALA A 161 19.38 -30.72 24.09
C ALA A 161 18.97 -29.66 25.13
N ASN A 162 19.57 -28.47 25.07
CA ASN A 162 19.22 -27.38 25.97
C ASN A 162 18.04 -26.55 25.47
N LEU A 163 17.85 -26.46 24.16
CA LEU A 163 16.82 -25.63 23.54
C LEU A 163 15.42 -26.24 23.70
N ALA A 164 15.28 -27.56 23.53
CA ALA A 164 13.98 -28.22 23.43
C ALA A 164 13.09 -27.97 24.66
N THR A 165 13.68 -28.02 25.86
CA THR A 165 12.97 -27.88 27.13
C THR A 165 13.40 -26.66 27.96
N GLY A 166 14.48 -25.98 27.58
CA GLY A 166 15.02 -24.84 28.33
C GLY A 166 14.29 -23.51 28.13
N VAL A 167 13.38 -23.42 27.15
CA VAL A 167 12.58 -22.22 26.88
C VAL A 167 11.11 -22.54 26.65
N ASP A 168 10.24 -21.65 27.12
CA ASP A 168 8.80 -21.89 27.10
C ASP A 168 8.24 -21.84 25.67
N THR A 169 8.60 -20.78 24.91
CA THR A 169 8.18 -20.57 23.52
C THR A 169 9.37 -20.56 22.57
N LEU A 170 9.30 -21.41 21.54
CA LEU A 170 10.28 -21.47 20.47
C LEU A 170 9.72 -20.85 19.20
N VAL A 171 10.52 -20.01 18.55
CA VAL A 171 10.18 -19.40 17.26
C VAL A 171 11.25 -19.78 16.24
N PHE A 172 10.86 -20.48 15.19
CA PHE A 172 11.75 -20.85 14.09
C PHE A 172 11.49 -19.99 12.86
N LEU A 173 12.54 -19.30 12.40
CA LEU A 173 12.55 -18.59 11.11
C LEU A 173 13.17 -19.47 10.04
N MET A 174 12.76 -19.32 8.78
CA MET A 174 13.32 -20.09 7.65
C MET A 174 13.21 -21.63 7.81
N GLY A 175 12.23 -22.10 8.60
CA GLY A 175 12.14 -23.51 9.00
C GLY A 175 11.18 -24.38 8.21
N VAL A 176 10.44 -23.86 7.22
CA VAL A 176 9.34 -24.63 6.57
C VAL A 176 9.82 -25.96 5.99
N LYS A 177 10.92 -25.97 5.24
CA LYS A 177 11.47 -27.20 4.65
C LYS A 177 12.08 -28.13 5.70
N SER A 178 12.61 -27.56 6.78
CA SER A 178 13.27 -28.28 7.88
C SER A 178 12.30 -28.65 9.00
N LEU A 179 11.00 -28.35 8.86
CA LEU A 179 10.00 -28.55 9.92
C LEU A 179 9.95 -30.00 10.43
N PRO A 180 10.02 -31.05 9.57
CA PRO A 180 10.09 -32.43 10.06
C PRO A 180 11.28 -32.67 11.00
N MET A 181 12.48 -32.24 10.58
CA MET A 181 13.70 -32.37 11.39
C MET A 181 13.59 -31.59 12.70
N ILE A 182 13.08 -30.35 12.67
CA ILE A 182 12.89 -29.53 13.87
C ILE A 182 11.96 -30.25 14.87
N VAL A 183 10.86 -30.83 14.38
CA VAL A 183 9.92 -31.58 15.23
C VAL A 183 10.60 -32.81 15.82
N ASP A 184 11.31 -33.60 15.01
CA ASP A 184 12.02 -34.81 15.46
C ASP A 184 13.04 -34.48 16.56
N GLU A 185 13.87 -33.44 16.36
CA GLU A 185 14.86 -33.00 17.35
C GLU A 185 14.21 -32.55 18.67
N LEU A 186 13.10 -31.79 18.61
CA LEU A 186 12.39 -31.36 19.80
C LEU A 186 11.81 -32.54 20.58
N LEU A 187 11.20 -33.51 19.89
CA LEU A 187 10.64 -34.72 20.51
C LEU A 187 11.75 -35.58 21.12
N GLN A 188 12.84 -35.81 20.38
CA GLN A 188 13.99 -36.59 20.83
C GLN A 188 14.63 -35.99 22.09
N HIS A 189 14.66 -34.67 22.20
CA HIS A 189 15.19 -33.94 23.34
C HIS A 189 14.16 -33.59 24.43
N GLY A 190 13.01 -34.27 24.42
CA GLY A 190 12.09 -34.31 25.57
C GLY A 190 10.98 -33.27 25.56
N ARG A 191 10.75 -32.55 24.45
CA ARG A 191 9.54 -31.73 24.28
C ARG A 191 8.32 -32.65 24.10
N PRO A 192 7.22 -32.48 24.86
CA PRO A 192 6.03 -33.33 24.72
C PRO A 192 5.38 -33.25 23.34
N ALA A 193 4.91 -34.37 22.80
CA ALA A 193 4.31 -34.45 21.48
C ALA A 193 2.99 -33.67 21.34
N ASP A 194 2.27 -33.48 22.44
CA ASP A 194 1.04 -32.69 22.54
C ASP A 194 1.30 -31.18 22.70
N THR A 195 2.57 -30.75 22.71
CA THR A 195 2.94 -29.32 22.75
C THR A 195 2.31 -28.61 21.54
N PRO A 196 1.53 -27.54 21.74
CA PRO A 196 0.94 -26.76 20.67
C PRO A 196 1.98 -26.14 19.73
N ALA A 197 1.69 -26.16 18.44
CA ALA A 197 2.52 -25.57 17.40
C ALA A 197 1.67 -24.86 16.34
N ALA A 198 2.23 -23.80 15.73
CA ALA A 198 1.62 -23.11 14.61
C ALA A 198 2.66 -22.71 13.55
N VAL A 199 2.29 -22.74 12.28
CA VAL A 199 3.08 -22.24 11.16
C VAL A 199 2.29 -21.13 10.46
N ILE A 200 2.93 -19.96 10.34
CA ILE A 200 2.31 -18.72 9.87
C ILE A 200 3.05 -18.27 8.62
N GLU A 201 2.45 -18.50 7.47
CA GLU A 201 2.95 -18.06 6.17
C GLU A 201 2.51 -16.63 5.87
N TRP A 202 3.39 -15.83 5.27
CA TRP A 202 3.13 -14.44 4.87
C TRP A 202 2.54 -13.59 6.00
N GLY A 203 3.03 -13.79 7.22
CA GLY A 203 2.53 -13.10 8.41
C GLY A 203 2.43 -11.59 8.21
N THR A 204 1.38 -10.98 8.77
CA THR A 204 1.00 -9.56 8.65
C THR A 204 0.41 -9.13 7.31
N LEU A 205 0.45 -9.96 6.26
CA LEU A 205 -0.17 -9.64 4.99
C LEU A 205 -1.60 -10.20 4.90
N PRO A 206 -2.47 -9.59 4.09
CA PRO A 206 -3.81 -10.12 3.76
C PRO A 206 -3.82 -11.57 3.29
N ARG A 207 -2.76 -12.02 2.62
CA ARG A 207 -2.59 -13.42 2.17
C ARG A 207 -2.03 -14.37 3.24
N GLN A 208 -1.96 -13.94 4.51
CA GLN A 208 -1.45 -14.76 5.60
C GLN A 208 -2.26 -16.06 5.72
N ARG A 209 -1.55 -17.19 5.82
CA ARG A 209 -2.14 -18.49 6.11
C ARG A 209 -1.55 -19.02 7.41
N THR A 210 -2.39 -19.52 8.30
CA THR A 210 -1.94 -20.05 9.59
C THR A 210 -2.50 -21.44 9.82
N VAL A 211 -1.60 -22.40 10.02
CA VAL A 211 -1.93 -23.77 10.40
C VAL A 211 -1.54 -23.96 11.85
N SER A 212 -2.44 -24.54 12.65
CA SER A 212 -2.20 -24.86 14.06
C SER A 212 -2.41 -26.36 14.30
N GLY A 213 -1.68 -26.90 15.26
CA GLY A 213 -1.69 -28.30 15.66
C GLY A 213 -0.82 -28.51 16.88
N THR A 214 -0.21 -29.67 16.97
CA THR A 214 0.74 -30.08 18.00
C THR A 214 2.02 -30.58 17.34
N LEU A 215 3.09 -30.80 18.11
CA LEU A 215 4.30 -31.42 17.55
C LEU A 215 4.03 -32.78 16.91
N ALA A 216 3.02 -33.53 17.38
CA ALA A 216 2.64 -34.82 16.81
C ALA A 216 2.10 -34.75 15.37
N ASP A 217 1.46 -33.64 14.96
CA ASP A 217 0.69 -33.58 13.71
C ASP A 217 0.94 -32.34 12.84
N ILE A 218 1.72 -31.35 13.33
CA ILE A 218 1.92 -30.08 12.61
C ILE A 218 2.57 -30.26 11.25
N VAL A 219 3.45 -31.25 11.09
CA VAL A 219 4.14 -31.54 9.83
C VAL A 219 3.15 -31.94 8.74
N GLU A 220 2.25 -32.87 9.06
CA GLU A 220 1.21 -33.35 8.14
C GLU A 220 0.26 -32.23 7.76
N ARG A 221 -0.27 -31.50 8.75
CA ARG A 221 -1.19 -30.38 8.51
C ARG A 221 -0.59 -29.28 7.63
N VAL A 222 0.69 -28.96 7.82
CA VAL A 222 1.41 -27.97 7.01
C VAL A 222 1.59 -28.45 5.57
N ALA A 223 1.86 -29.74 5.37
CA ALA A 223 1.98 -30.35 4.05
C ALA A 223 0.62 -30.38 3.32
N GLU A 224 -0.45 -30.76 4.01
CA GLU A 224 -1.82 -30.76 3.46
C GLU A 224 -2.26 -29.36 3.02
N ALA A 225 -1.99 -28.35 3.84
CA ALA A 225 -2.30 -26.95 3.54
C ALA A 225 -1.33 -26.30 2.53
N ARG A 226 -0.26 -27.01 2.15
CA ARG A 226 0.76 -26.57 1.18
C ARG A 226 1.33 -25.19 1.52
N LEU A 227 1.72 -24.99 2.78
CA LEU A 227 2.42 -23.77 3.18
C LEU A 227 3.84 -23.79 2.62
N ALA A 228 4.30 -22.62 2.15
CA ALA A 228 5.60 -22.40 1.57
C ALA A 228 6.34 -21.27 2.30
N PRO A 229 7.65 -21.09 2.07
CA PRO A 229 8.35 -19.90 2.56
C PRO A 229 7.84 -18.61 1.88
N PRO A 230 7.86 -17.46 2.58
CA PRO A 230 8.31 -17.26 3.96
C PRO A 230 7.23 -17.60 4.99
N ALA A 231 7.61 -18.35 6.03
CA ALA A 231 6.75 -18.62 7.19
C ALA A 231 7.54 -18.65 8.50
N VAL A 232 6.82 -18.45 9.60
CA VAL A 232 7.31 -18.50 10.99
C VAL A 232 6.64 -19.66 11.70
N THR A 233 7.43 -20.53 12.33
CA THR A 233 6.90 -21.60 13.18
C THR A 233 7.00 -21.18 14.64
N VAL A 234 5.94 -21.36 15.40
CA VAL A 234 5.88 -21.14 16.85
C VAL A 234 5.54 -22.45 17.54
N VAL A 235 6.28 -22.81 18.59
CA VAL A 235 6.05 -24.00 19.42
C VAL A 235 5.97 -23.57 20.89
N GLY A 236 4.86 -23.88 21.54
CA GLY A 236 4.64 -23.58 22.95
C GLY A 236 3.17 -23.33 23.30
N GLU A 237 2.86 -23.34 24.60
CA GLU A 237 1.48 -23.24 25.11
C GLU A 237 0.74 -21.96 24.67
N VAL A 238 1.47 -20.89 24.37
CA VAL A 238 0.90 -19.63 23.86
C VAL A 238 0.11 -19.80 22.55
N VAL A 239 0.38 -20.84 21.76
CA VAL A 239 -0.36 -21.11 20.52
C VAL A 239 -1.84 -21.38 20.79
N ARG A 240 -2.21 -21.91 21.97
CA ARG A 240 -3.61 -22.15 22.33
C ARG A 240 -4.43 -20.86 22.37
N LEU A 241 -3.80 -19.74 22.70
CA LEU A 241 -4.48 -18.45 22.80
C LEU A 241 -5.04 -17.95 21.46
N ARG A 242 -4.54 -18.48 20.33
CA ARG A 242 -5.05 -18.18 19.00
C ARG A 242 -6.56 -18.36 18.92
N GLU A 243 -7.13 -19.40 19.52
CA GLU A 243 -8.58 -19.62 19.49
C GLU A 243 -9.37 -18.40 19.98
N SER A 244 -8.87 -17.72 21.01
CA SER A 244 -9.52 -16.56 21.63
C SER A 244 -9.03 -15.19 21.12
N LEU A 245 -7.84 -15.11 20.54
CA LEU A 245 -7.17 -13.83 20.20
C LEU A 245 -7.05 -13.58 18.70
N ARG A 246 -7.72 -14.38 17.86
CA ARG A 246 -7.76 -14.17 16.41
C ARG A 246 -8.52 -12.90 16.05
N TRP A 247 -7.78 -11.88 15.61
CA TRP A 247 -8.34 -10.58 15.24
C TRP A 247 -8.09 -10.21 13.77
N PHE A 248 -7.02 -10.73 13.16
CA PHE A 248 -6.57 -10.31 11.83
C PHE A 248 -7.18 -11.15 10.71
N ASP A 249 -7.06 -12.48 10.80
CA ASP A 249 -7.53 -13.42 9.78
C ASP A 249 -9.03 -13.77 9.90
N GLN A 250 -9.79 -12.93 10.60
CA GLN A 250 -11.26 -12.99 10.72
C GLN A 250 -11.93 -11.75 10.10
N ARG A 251 -11.16 -10.82 9.54
CA ARG A 251 -11.71 -9.62 8.92
C ARG A 251 -12.55 -9.97 7.68
N PRO A 252 -13.60 -9.17 7.35
CA PRO A 252 -14.58 -9.55 6.34
C PRO A 252 -14.00 -9.78 4.94
N LEU A 253 -12.95 -9.03 4.58
CA LEU A 253 -12.29 -9.13 3.28
C LEU A 253 -10.92 -9.83 3.35
N PHE A 254 -10.64 -10.57 4.43
CA PHE A 254 -9.36 -11.23 4.61
C PHE A 254 -8.98 -12.12 3.42
N GLY A 255 -7.79 -11.86 2.85
CA GLY A 255 -7.25 -12.61 1.71
C GLY A 255 -7.88 -12.30 0.35
N LYS A 256 -8.81 -11.34 0.26
CA LYS A 256 -9.39 -10.92 -1.03
C LYS A 256 -8.45 -9.99 -1.76
N ARG A 257 -8.15 -10.31 -3.02
CA ARG A 257 -7.34 -9.48 -3.91
C ARG A 257 -8.23 -8.51 -4.66
N VAL A 258 -8.12 -7.22 -4.34
CA VAL A 258 -9.04 -6.18 -4.84
C VAL A 258 -8.27 -5.22 -5.73
N LEU A 259 -8.57 -5.23 -7.03
CA LEU A 259 -7.99 -4.30 -7.99
C LEU A 259 -8.60 -2.91 -7.80
N VAL A 260 -7.75 -1.90 -7.58
CA VAL A 260 -8.13 -0.50 -7.38
C VAL A 260 -7.63 0.33 -8.56
N THR A 261 -8.56 1.02 -9.23
CA THR A 261 -8.29 1.73 -10.49
C THR A 261 -7.93 3.21 -10.36
N ARG A 262 -7.73 3.73 -9.13
CA ARG A 262 -7.52 5.16 -8.86
C ARG A 262 -6.07 5.64 -9.15
N THR A 263 -5.91 6.95 -9.34
CA THR A 263 -4.61 7.63 -9.52
C THR A 263 -3.67 7.38 -8.32
N ARG A 264 -2.34 7.31 -8.52
CA ARG A 264 -1.35 7.03 -7.45
C ARG A 264 -1.49 7.89 -6.18
N ARG A 265 -1.98 9.13 -6.28
CA ARG A 265 -2.21 10.02 -5.11
C ARG A 265 -3.52 9.76 -4.36
N GLN A 266 -4.52 9.14 -5.02
CA GLN A 266 -5.86 8.89 -4.47
C GLN A 266 -6.18 7.40 -4.28
N ALA A 267 -5.31 6.51 -4.76
CA ALA A 267 -5.39 5.07 -4.54
C ALA A 267 -5.25 4.74 -3.05
N SER A 268 -4.51 5.55 -2.29
CA SER A 268 -4.23 5.32 -0.87
C SER A 268 -5.47 5.19 0.01
N ALA A 269 -6.51 6.02 -0.15
CA ALA A 269 -7.67 5.97 0.76
C ALA A 269 -8.51 4.69 0.59
N LEU A 270 -8.80 4.29 -0.65
CA LEU A 270 -9.54 3.06 -0.93
C LEU A 270 -8.66 1.83 -0.66
N ALA A 271 -7.40 1.84 -1.08
CA ALA A 271 -6.46 0.75 -0.79
C ALA A 271 -6.25 0.54 0.72
N GLN A 272 -6.16 1.64 1.48
CA GLN A 272 -6.07 1.60 2.94
C GLN A 272 -7.34 1.04 3.56
N ALA A 273 -8.53 1.56 3.20
CA ALA A 273 -9.80 1.06 3.74
C ALA A 273 -10.00 -0.44 3.43
N LEU A 274 -9.63 -0.88 2.22
CA LEU A 274 -9.62 -2.30 1.85
C LEU A 274 -8.63 -3.12 2.70
N SER A 275 -7.41 -2.60 2.94
CA SER A 275 -6.40 -3.26 3.77
C SER A 275 -6.84 -3.37 5.24
N GLU A 276 -7.48 -2.34 5.77
CA GLU A 276 -8.08 -2.31 7.12
C GLU A 276 -9.18 -3.37 7.24
N ALA A 277 -9.99 -3.55 6.20
CA ALA A 277 -10.98 -4.64 6.08
C ALA A 277 -10.35 -6.02 5.79
N GLY A 278 -9.03 -6.12 5.63
CA GLY A 278 -8.27 -7.36 5.46
C GLY A 278 -7.95 -7.76 4.02
N ALA A 279 -8.33 -6.97 3.02
CA ALA A 279 -8.04 -7.25 1.62
C ALA A 279 -6.60 -6.92 1.22
N GLU A 280 -6.13 -7.53 0.13
CA GLU A 280 -4.92 -7.15 -0.61
C GLU A 280 -5.29 -6.19 -1.75
N PRO A 281 -5.05 -4.87 -1.60
CA PRO A 281 -5.26 -3.95 -2.70
C PRO A 281 -4.19 -4.15 -3.78
N ILE A 282 -4.63 -4.23 -5.04
CA ILE A 282 -3.79 -4.27 -6.23
C ILE A 282 -4.02 -2.95 -6.95
N GLU A 283 -3.06 -2.05 -6.86
CA GLU A 283 -3.19 -0.75 -7.51
C GLU A 283 -2.91 -0.89 -9.02
N LEU A 284 -3.88 -0.47 -9.83
CA LEU A 284 -3.69 -0.31 -11.26
C LEU A 284 -4.25 1.06 -11.66
N PRO A 285 -3.45 2.14 -11.51
CA PRO A 285 -3.89 3.45 -11.91
C PRO A 285 -4.32 3.45 -13.38
N THR A 286 -5.58 3.77 -13.66
CA THR A 286 -6.10 3.84 -15.04
C THR A 286 -6.05 5.26 -15.60
N ILE A 287 -5.61 6.22 -14.80
CA ILE A 287 -5.48 7.63 -15.14
C ILE A 287 -4.15 8.12 -14.57
N GLU A 288 -3.33 8.74 -15.42
CA GLU A 288 -2.16 9.49 -15.04
C GLU A 288 -2.46 10.99 -15.16
N ILE A 289 -2.14 11.73 -14.11
CA ILE A 289 -2.27 13.19 -14.09
C ILE A 289 -0.90 13.73 -14.46
N GLU A 290 -0.76 14.19 -15.71
CA GLU A 290 0.46 14.86 -16.17
C GLU A 290 0.28 16.36 -15.92
N PRO A 291 1.05 16.99 -15.02
CA PRO A 291 1.05 18.44 -14.88
C PRO A 291 1.41 19.08 -16.22
N ARG A 292 0.54 19.97 -16.70
CA ARG A 292 0.71 20.69 -17.98
C ARG A 292 0.53 22.18 -17.81
N ALA A 293 0.47 22.64 -16.57
CA ALA A 293 0.31 24.04 -16.27
C ALA A 293 1.48 24.84 -16.87
N ASP A 294 1.17 25.81 -17.72
CA ASP A 294 2.14 26.82 -18.11
C ASP A 294 2.42 27.70 -16.89
N ASP A 295 3.65 27.65 -16.39
CA ASP A 295 4.07 28.43 -15.22
C ASP A 295 3.74 29.91 -15.39
N THR A 296 3.83 30.47 -16.61
CA THR A 296 3.50 31.88 -16.86
C THR A 296 2.02 32.16 -16.59
N SER A 297 1.14 31.33 -17.14
CA SER A 297 -0.30 31.42 -16.98
C SER A 297 -0.74 31.21 -15.52
N VAL A 298 -0.16 30.23 -14.82
CA VAL A 298 -0.44 29.99 -13.40
C VAL A 298 -0.02 31.17 -12.54
N GLN A 299 1.17 31.73 -12.77
CA GLN A 299 1.67 32.89 -12.05
C GLN A 299 0.80 34.13 -12.30
N ALA A 300 0.32 34.31 -13.54
CA ALA A 300 -0.62 35.38 -13.86
C ALA A 300 -1.96 35.21 -13.13
N ALA A 301 -2.53 33.99 -13.13
CA ALA A 301 -3.77 33.68 -12.44
C ALA A 301 -3.64 33.89 -10.91
N ILE A 302 -2.53 33.47 -10.29
CA ILE A 302 -2.29 33.69 -8.85
C ILE A 302 -2.19 35.18 -8.53
N ARG A 303 -1.46 35.97 -9.33
CA ARG A 303 -1.39 37.43 -9.13
C ARG A 303 -2.75 38.10 -9.29
N ALA A 304 -3.54 37.67 -10.27
CA ALA A 304 -4.89 38.18 -10.48
C ALA A 304 -5.85 37.80 -9.34
N LEU A 305 -5.72 36.60 -8.79
CA LEU A 305 -6.44 36.14 -7.60
C LEU A 305 -6.12 37.03 -6.39
N GLN A 306 -4.83 37.24 -6.09
CA GLN A 306 -4.40 38.12 -4.99
C GLN A 306 -4.84 39.58 -5.19
N GLY A 307 -4.90 40.03 -6.45
CA GLY A 307 -5.39 41.35 -6.82
C GLY A 307 -6.90 41.51 -6.70
N GLY A 308 -7.63 40.46 -6.30
CA GLY A 308 -9.09 40.51 -6.14
C GLY A 308 -9.86 40.51 -7.45
N ARG A 309 -9.24 40.13 -8.58
CA ARG A 309 -9.94 40.04 -9.88
C ARG A 309 -11.07 39.02 -9.81
N TYR A 310 -10.79 37.84 -9.26
CA TYR A 310 -11.72 36.73 -9.25
C TYR A 310 -12.64 36.80 -8.04
N ARG A 311 -13.94 37.00 -8.29
CA ARG A 311 -14.96 36.88 -7.25
C ARG A 311 -15.18 35.43 -6.85
N TRP A 312 -14.98 34.51 -7.80
CA TRP A 312 -15.17 33.09 -7.63
C TRP A 312 -13.96 32.29 -8.09
N VAL A 313 -13.61 31.25 -7.33
CA VAL A 313 -12.73 30.18 -7.78
C VAL A 313 -13.50 28.87 -7.73
N VAL A 314 -13.60 28.19 -8.87
CA VAL A 314 -14.42 26.99 -9.01
C VAL A 314 -13.52 25.79 -9.25
N PHE A 315 -13.57 24.79 -8.36
CA PHE A 315 -12.81 23.55 -8.49
C PHE A 315 -13.71 22.38 -8.89
N THR A 316 -13.31 21.68 -9.94
CA THR A 316 -14.02 20.51 -10.48
C THR A 316 -13.35 19.18 -10.14
N SER A 317 -12.22 19.21 -9.42
CA SER A 317 -11.56 17.99 -8.94
C SER A 317 -10.61 18.29 -7.79
N ALA A 318 -10.41 17.31 -6.91
CA ALA A 318 -9.36 17.35 -5.90
C ALA A 318 -7.95 17.46 -6.52
N ASN A 319 -7.73 16.93 -7.73
CA ASN A 319 -6.45 17.09 -8.45
C ASN A 319 -6.20 18.55 -8.84
N GLY A 320 -7.24 19.27 -9.28
CA GLY A 320 -7.15 20.70 -9.57
C GLY A 320 -6.79 21.50 -8.33
N VAL A 321 -7.40 21.17 -7.18
CA VAL A 321 -7.05 21.78 -5.88
C VAL A 321 -5.58 21.50 -5.54
N ASP A 322 -5.15 20.24 -5.63
CA ASP A 322 -3.80 19.81 -5.29
C ASP A 322 -2.73 20.54 -6.11
N LEU A 323 -2.92 20.57 -7.43
CA LEU A 323 -1.99 21.17 -8.38
C LEU A 323 -1.99 22.69 -8.35
N PHE A 324 -3.12 23.33 -8.04
CA PHE A 324 -3.17 24.80 -7.91
C PHE A 324 -2.43 25.29 -6.66
N PHE A 325 -2.50 24.54 -5.56
CA PHE A 325 -1.87 24.93 -4.29
C PHE A 325 -0.35 24.75 -4.26
N GLU A 326 0.21 23.88 -5.10
CA GLU A 326 1.67 23.69 -5.15
C GLU A 326 2.41 24.98 -5.59
N PRO A 327 2.05 25.64 -6.70
CA PRO A 327 2.62 26.93 -7.10
C PRO A 327 2.37 28.07 -6.10
N LEU A 328 1.20 28.11 -5.44
CA LEU A 328 0.92 29.05 -4.34
C LEU A 328 1.96 28.92 -3.22
N ARG A 329 2.22 27.69 -2.76
CA ARG A 329 3.21 27.43 -1.70
C ARG A 329 4.63 27.79 -2.11
N ARG A 330 5.02 27.53 -3.37
CA ARG A 330 6.34 27.93 -3.91
C ARG A 330 6.56 29.44 -3.87
N GLN A 331 5.48 30.24 -3.91
CA GLN A 331 5.51 31.70 -3.77
C GLN A 331 5.38 32.18 -2.32
N GLY A 332 5.34 31.28 -1.34
CA GLY A 332 5.13 31.62 0.07
C GLY A 332 3.68 32.04 0.40
N LEU A 333 2.72 31.67 -0.45
CA LEU A 333 1.30 31.96 -0.27
C LEU A 333 0.54 30.76 0.31
N ASP A 334 -0.62 31.04 0.89
CA ASP A 334 -1.52 30.05 1.49
C ASP A 334 -2.99 30.40 1.22
N ALA A 335 -3.92 29.76 1.94
CA ALA A 335 -5.37 29.98 1.78
C ALA A 335 -5.80 31.45 1.87
N ARG A 336 -5.03 32.33 2.52
CA ARG A 336 -5.33 33.77 2.58
C ARG A 336 -5.28 34.44 1.20
N ALA A 337 -4.65 33.82 0.21
CA ALA A 337 -4.68 34.30 -1.18
C ALA A 337 -6.11 34.35 -1.76
N PHE A 338 -7.05 33.61 -1.20
CA PHE A 338 -8.44 33.54 -1.63
C PHE A 338 -9.36 34.51 -0.87
N ALA A 339 -8.84 35.39 -0.01
CA ALA A 339 -9.65 36.18 0.93
C ALA A 339 -10.72 37.07 0.27
N SER A 340 -10.52 37.47 -0.99
CA SER A 340 -11.47 38.25 -1.80
C SER A 340 -12.43 37.40 -2.64
N SER A 341 -12.30 36.09 -2.61
CA SER A 341 -13.00 35.15 -3.49
C SER A 341 -13.90 34.22 -2.68
N LYS A 342 -15.08 33.91 -3.23
CA LYS A 342 -15.85 32.74 -2.84
C LYS A 342 -15.30 31.51 -3.57
N VAL A 343 -15.42 30.35 -2.96
CA VAL A 343 -14.90 29.09 -3.51
C VAL A 343 -16.03 28.08 -3.69
N ALA A 344 -16.13 27.52 -4.89
CA ALA A 344 -17.11 26.47 -5.20
C ALA A 344 -16.41 25.14 -5.50
N ALA A 345 -17.02 24.05 -5.04
CA ALA A 345 -16.56 22.69 -5.25
C ALA A 345 -17.64 21.84 -5.91
N ILE A 346 -17.26 21.06 -6.94
CA ILE A 346 -18.21 20.17 -7.63
C ILE A 346 -18.75 19.02 -6.75
N GLY A 347 -18.14 18.76 -5.59
CA GLY A 347 -18.61 17.69 -4.70
C GLY A 347 -17.72 17.46 -3.48
N PRO A 348 -18.09 16.49 -2.62
CA PRO A 348 -17.52 16.29 -1.29
C PRO A 348 -16.00 16.08 -1.29
N GLY A 349 -15.46 15.25 -2.18
CA GLY A 349 -14.02 14.99 -2.24
C GLY A 349 -13.20 16.22 -2.66
N THR A 350 -13.78 17.13 -3.45
CA THR A 350 -13.12 18.41 -3.81
C THR A 350 -13.20 19.39 -2.64
N ALA A 351 -14.33 19.43 -1.93
CA ALA A 351 -14.49 20.24 -0.73
C ALA A 351 -13.54 19.80 0.39
N GLU A 352 -13.35 18.50 0.59
CA GLU A 352 -12.38 17.94 1.55
C GLU A 352 -10.94 18.31 1.19
N ALA A 353 -10.58 18.22 -0.10
CA ALA A 353 -9.26 18.63 -0.58
C ALA A 353 -8.98 20.13 -0.34
N LEU A 354 -10.01 20.99 -0.38
CA LEU A 354 -9.93 22.40 -0.01
C LEU A 354 -9.81 22.58 1.51
N ALA A 355 -10.61 21.84 2.29
CA ALA A 355 -10.65 21.94 3.74
C ALA A 355 -9.31 21.58 4.39
N THR A 356 -8.64 20.53 3.89
CA THR A 356 -7.27 20.14 4.31
C THR A 356 -6.21 21.22 4.05
N ARG A 357 -6.55 22.25 3.26
CA ARG A 357 -5.70 23.40 2.95
C ARG A 357 -6.18 24.70 3.60
N GLY A 358 -7.18 24.62 4.46
CA GLY A 358 -7.72 25.77 5.19
C GLY A 358 -8.79 26.57 4.43
N ILE A 359 -9.41 26.00 3.38
CA ILE A 359 -10.54 26.61 2.68
C ILE A 359 -11.80 25.76 2.90
N VAL A 360 -12.82 26.34 3.53
CA VAL A 360 -14.17 25.79 3.51
C VAL A 360 -14.87 26.35 2.27
N ALA A 361 -15.33 25.50 1.36
CA ALA A 361 -16.04 25.94 0.17
C ALA A 361 -17.37 26.60 0.54
N ASP A 362 -17.66 27.76 -0.07
CA ASP A 362 -18.94 28.48 0.11
C ASP A 362 -20.09 27.72 -0.55
N VAL A 363 -19.81 27.04 -1.66
CA VAL A 363 -20.79 26.25 -2.42
C VAL A 363 -20.23 24.87 -2.70
N VAL A 364 -21.02 23.83 -2.41
CA VAL A 364 -20.74 22.44 -2.79
C VAL A 364 -21.97 21.89 -3.51
N ALA A 365 -21.78 21.31 -4.69
CA ALA A 365 -22.90 20.74 -5.44
C ALA A 365 -23.44 19.46 -4.78
N ASP A 366 -24.78 19.33 -4.71
CA ASP A 366 -25.45 18.11 -4.27
C ASP A 366 -25.30 16.96 -5.28
N GLU A 367 -25.32 17.31 -6.58
CA GLU A 367 -25.06 16.38 -7.67
C GLU A 367 -23.65 16.63 -8.24
N PHE A 368 -22.82 15.59 -8.29
CA PHE A 368 -21.38 15.70 -8.57
C PHE A 368 -21.05 15.78 -10.08
N VAL A 369 -21.81 16.62 -10.80
CA VAL A 369 -21.71 16.86 -12.25
C VAL A 369 -21.78 18.37 -12.52
N ALA A 370 -21.41 18.80 -13.73
CA ALA A 370 -21.37 20.21 -14.10
C ALA A 370 -22.72 20.91 -13.89
N GLU A 371 -23.81 20.23 -14.27
CA GLU A 371 -25.19 20.70 -14.15
C GLU A 371 -25.64 20.82 -12.69
N GLY A 372 -25.11 19.98 -11.81
CA GLY A 372 -25.35 20.06 -10.37
C GLY A 372 -24.68 21.29 -9.78
N LEU A 373 -23.42 21.55 -10.16
CA LEU A 373 -22.69 22.73 -9.71
C LEU A 373 -23.29 24.04 -10.23
N LEU A 374 -23.74 24.07 -11.49
CA LEU A 374 -24.44 25.23 -12.04
C LEU A 374 -25.75 25.52 -11.28
N ARG A 375 -26.52 24.49 -10.92
CA ARG A 375 -27.71 24.64 -10.07
C ARG A 375 -27.36 25.18 -8.68
N ALA A 376 -26.31 24.68 -8.05
CA ALA A 376 -25.86 25.16 -6.75
C ALA A 376 -25.40 26.63 -6.79
N LEU A 377 -24.84 27.07 -7.91
CA LEU A 377 -24.41 28.45 -8.13
C LEU A 377 -25.53 29.38 -8.60
N ALA A 378 -26.71 28.87 -8.98
CA ALA A 378 -27.81 29.66 -9.53
C ALA A 378 -28.38 30.71 -8.55
N GLY A 379 -28.21 30.51 -7.24
CA GLY A 379 -28.61 31.45 -6.20
C GLY A 379 -27.59 32.56 -5.93
N GLU A 380 -26.45 32.55 -6.61
CA GLU A 380 -25.33 33.47 -6.39
C GLU A 380 -25.25 34.53 -7.49
N GLU A 381 -24.74 35.71 -7.14
CA GLU A 381 -24.55 36.79 -8.11
C GLU A 381 -23.34 36.49 -9.01
N MET A 382 -23.62 36.22 -10.29
CA MET A 382 -22.61 35.85 -11.31
C MET A 382 -22.45 36.89 -12.42
N GLU A 383 -23.45 37.73 -12.64
CA GLU A 383 -23.44 38.69 -13.75
C GLU A 383 -22.27 39.69 -13.61
N GLY A 384 -21.43 39.75 -14.65
CA GLY A 384 -20.22 40.58 -14.70
C GLY A 384 -19.07 40.12 -13.80
N GLN A 385 -19.24 39.03 -13.04
CA GLN A 385 -18.22 38.53 -12.12
C GLN A 385 -17.16 37.71 -12.85
N TRP A 386 -15.91 37.82 -12.40
CA TRP A 386 -14.82 36.97 -12.91
C TRP A 386 -14.71 35.68 -12.10
N VAL A 387 -14.64 34.56 -12.82
CA VAL A 387 -14.51 33.21 -12.29
C VAL A 387 -13.18 32.62 -12.75
N LEU A 388 -12.33 32.19 -11.81
CA LEU A 388 -11.17 31.36 -12.13
C LEU A 388 -11.58 29.89 -12.08
N LEU A 389 -11.29 29.14 -13.13
CA LEU A 389 -11.61 27.71 -13.26
C LEU A 389 -10.33 26.88 -13.45
N PRO A 390 -9.64 26.48 -12.36
CA PRO A 390 -8.54 25.53 -12.43
C PRO A 390 -9.07 24.13 -12.79
N ARG A 391 -8.63 23.58 -13.92
CA ARG A 391 -9.22 22.35 -14.48
C ARG A 391 -8.24 21.49 -15.27
N ALA A 392 -8.71 20.30 -15.66
CA ALA A 392 -8.06 19.48 -16.67
C ALA A 392 -8.14 20.13 -18.06
N GLU A 393 -7.05 20.06 -18.82
CA GLU A 393 -7.03 20.38 -20.25
C GLU A 393 -7.97 19.45 -21.02
N GLY A 394 -8.74 20.01 -21.97
CA GLY A 394 -9.74 19.26 -22.72
C GLY A 394 -10.97 18.81 -21.92
N GLY A 395 -11.16 19.35 -20.70
CA GLY A 395 -12.38 19.11 -19.93
C GLY A 395 -13.63 19.62 -20.68
N ARG A 396 -14.77 18.96 -20.44
CA ARG A 396 -16.01 19.28 -21.13
C ARG A 396 -16.48 20.73 -20.85
N ARG A 397 -17.10 21.37 -21.85
CA ARG A 397 -17.39 22.81 -21.84
C ARG A 397 -18.69 23.21 -21.13
N GLU A 398 -19.54 22.26 -20.74
CA GLU A 398 -20.89 22.54 -20.21
C GLU A 398 -20.85 23.44 -18.98
N LEU A 399 -19.82 23.30 -18.12
CA LEU A 399 -19.66 24.19 -16.97
C LEU A 399 -19.25 25.61 -17.37
N VAL A 400 -18.36 25.76 -18.36
CA VAL A 400 -17.91 27.07 -18.84
C VAL A 400 -19.08 27.79 -19.51
N ASP A 401 -19.71 27.11 -20.47
CA ASP A 401 -20.82 27.64 -21.24
C ASP A 401 -22.00 27.99 -20.30
N GLY A 402 -22.24 27.18 -19.25
CA GLY A 402 -23.25 27.45 -18.23
C GLY A 402 -22.93 28.67 -17.35
N LEU A 403 -21.69 28.83 -16.91
CA LEU A 403 -21.26 30.01 -16.13
C LEU A 403 -21.31 31.29 -16.96
N GLU A 404 -20.91 31.22 -18.23
CA GLU A 404 -21.03 32.34 -19.18
C GLU A 404 -22.49 32.70 -19.45
N ALA A 405 -23.38 31.71 -19.55
CA ALA A 405 -24.82 31.95 -19.69
C ALA A 405 -25.44 32.60 -18.44
N MET A 406 -24.81 32.47 -17.26
CA MET A 406 -25.17 33.20 -16.04
C MET A 406 -24.56 34.61 -15.98
N GLY A 407 -23.86 35.04 -17.04
CA GLY A 407 -23.27 36.37 -17.16
C GLY A 407 -21.86 36.51 -16.60
N ALA A 408 -21.19 35.42 -16.21
CA ALA A 408 -19.83 35.46 -15.67
C ALA A 408 -18.76 35.52 -16.77
N HIS A 409 -17.60 36.08 -16.44
CA HIS A 409 -16.38 35.99 -17.24
C HIS A 409 -15.50 34.85 -16.71
N VAL A 410 -15.29 33.80 -17.50
CA VAL A 410 -14.58 32.59 -17.06
C VAL A 410 -13.14 32.58 -17.59
N ASP A 411 -12.17 32.62 -16.68
CA ASP A 411 -10.76 32.34 -16.99
C ASP A 411 -10.48 30.85 -16.71
N GLU A 412 -10.37 30.06 -17.78
CA GLU A 412 -9.95 28.67 -17.69
C GLU A 412 -8.44 28.58 -17.43
N LEU A 413 -8.05 27.81 -16.41
CA LEU A 413 -6.65 27.52 -16.12
C LEU A 413 -6.41 26.01 -16.24
N PRO A 414 -5.97 25.54 -17.43
CA PRO A 414 -5.54 24.15 -17.60
C PRO A 414 -4.30 23.87 -16.74
N LEU A 415 -4.43 22.96 -15.77
CA LEU A 415 -3.34 22.58 -14.86
C LEU A 415 -2.70 21.25 -15.20
N TYR A 416 -3.46 20.35 -15.82
CA TYR A 416 -3.03 18.99 -16.11
C TYR A 416 -3.80 18.39 -17.27
N VAL A 417 -3.25 17.35 -17.87
CA VAL A 417 -4.00 16.44 -18.73
C VAL A 417 -4.21 15.15 -17.96
N ALA A 418 -5.43 14.62 -18.02
CA ALA A 418 -5.75 13.29 -17.52
C ALA A 418 -5.68 12.30 -18.69
N THR A 419 -4.60 11.55 -18.81
CA THR A 419 -4.44 10.51 -19.84
C THR A 419 -4.47 9.13 -19.24
N ALA A 420 -4.61 8.10 -20.08
CA ALA A 420 -4.18 6.76 -19.68
C ALA A 420 -2.67 6.81 -19.34
N PRO A 421 -2.19 6.00 -18.37
CA PRO A 421 -0.77 5.92 -18.05
C PRO A 421 0.04 5.52 -19.27
N ARG A 422 1.20 6.16 -19.48
CA ARG A 422 2.09 5.83 -20.61
C ARG A 422 2.67 4.41 -20.48
N GLU A 423 2.96 4.02 -19.25
CA GLU A 423 3.37 2.66 -18.88
C GLU A 423 2.38 2.15 -17.82
N PRO A 424 1.36 1.38 -18.24
CA PRO A 424 0.49 0.67 -17.31
C PRO A 424 1.31 -0.14 -16.32
N ASP A 425 0.87 -0.21 -15.06
CA ASP A 425 1.46 -1.17 -14.14
C ASP A 425 1.28 -2.59 -14.71
N ALA A 426 2.40 -3.17 -15.15
CA ALA A 426 2.45 -4.48 -15.77
C ALA A 426 2.04 -5.58 -14.79
N GLU A 427 2.17 -5.36 -13.49
CA GLU A 427 1.75 -6.33 -12.47
C GLU A 427 0.22 -6.39 -12.36
N GLY A 428 -0.45 -5.26 -12.15
CA GLY A 428 -1.91 -5.22 -12.01
C GLY A 428 -2.64 -5.84 -13.21
N LEU A 429 -2.20 -5.52 -14.44
CA LEU A 429 -2.76 -6.13 -15.65
C LEU A 429 -2.46 -7.63 -15.77
N ARG A 430 -1.24 -8.06 -15.40
CA ARG A 430 -0.86 -9.48 -15.46
C ARG A 430 -1.68 -10.30 -14.47
N ARG A 431 -1.83 -9.83 -13.23
CA ARG A 431 -2.63 -10.48 -12.18
C ARG A 431 -4.08 -10.59 -12.60
N LEU A 432 -4.66 -9.53 -13.14
CA LEU A 432 -6.03 -9.55 -13.66
C LEU A 432 -6.20 -10.60 -14.78
N ARG A 433 -5.30 -10.62 -15.77
CA ARG A 433 -5.33 -11.63 -16.86
C ARG A 433 -5.14 -13.07 -16.36
N ALA A 434 -4.32 -13.26 -15.33
CA ALA A 434 -4.09 -14.56 -14.72
C ALA A 434 -5.27 -15.07 -13.87
N GLY A 435 -6.30 -14.24 -13.62
CA GLY A 435 -7.38 -14.58 -12.68
C GLY A 435 -6.94 -14.49 -11.22
N ASP A 436 -5.88 -13.72 -10.93
CA ASP A 436 -5.34 -13.48 -9.59
C ASP A 436 -6.00 -12.27 -8.91
N VAL A 437 -7.21 -11.90 -9.33
CA VAL A 437 -8.00 -10.78 -8.81
C VAL A 437 -9.39 -11.30 -8.45
N ASP A 438 -9.82 -11.12 -7.22
CA ASP A 438 -11.14 -11.55 -6.76
C ASP A 438 -12.21 -10.48 -7.01
N VAL A 439 -11.82 -9.21 -6.92
CA VAL A 439 -12.71 -8.05 -7.05
C VAL A 439 -12.07 -6.96 -7.89
N VAL A 440 -12.83 -6.33 -8.78
CA VAL A 440 -12.45 -5.08 -9.45
C VAL A 440 -13.30 -3.94 -8.90
N ALA A 441 -12.68 -3.04 -8.13
CA ALA A 441 -13.32 -1.89 -7.52
C ALA A 441 -13.25 -0.67 -8.45
N LEU A 442 -14.42 -0.21 -8.90
CA LEU A 442 -14.59 0.89 -9.85
C LEU A 442 -15.22 2.10 -9.17
N ALA A 443 -14.38 3.12 -8.95
CA ALA A 443 -14.81 4.39 -8.36
C ALA A 443 -15.34 5.40 -9.39
N SER A 444 -15.30 5.10 -10.69
CA SER A 444 -15.84 5.98 -11.74
C SER A 444 -16.04 5.27 -13.07
N SER A 445 -16.95 5.79 -13.90
CA SER A 445 -17.15 5.35 -15.29
C SER A 445 -15.91 5.50 -16.17
N SER A 446 -15.08 6.54 -15.95
CA SER A 446 -13.84 6.72 -16.71
C SER A 446 -12.80 5.67 -16.35
N SER A 447 -12.69 5.29 -15.08
CA SER A 447 -11.82 4.19 -14.65
C SER A 447 -12.22 2.86 -15.31
N ALA A 448 -13.52 2.58 -15.41
CA ALA A 448 -14.02 1.38 -16.10
C ALA A 448 -13.63 1.36 -17.58
N ARG A 449 -13.86 2.47 -18.30
CA ARG A 449 -13.53 2.58 -19.73
C ARG A 449 -12.03 2.43 -19.99
N ASN A 450 -11.22 3.12 -19.19
CA ASN A 450 -9.77 3.08 -19.32
C ASN A 450 -9.21 1.69 -19.00
N LEU A 451 -9.76 0.99 -18.01
CA LEU A 451 -9.35 -0.39 -17.70
C LEU A 451 -9.57 -1.33 -18.90
N VAL A 452 -10.74 -1.26 -19.53
CA VAL A 452 -11.03 -2.05 -20.75
C VAL A 452 -10.10 -1.67 -21.90
N GLN A 453 -9.81 -0.38 -22.07
CA GLN A 453 -8.85 0.08 -23.08
C GLN A 453 -7.44 -0.46 -22.81
N MET A 454 -6.98 -0.49 -21.56
CA MET A 454 -5.67 -1.05 -21.16
C MET A 454 -5.60 -2.56 -21.38
N LEU A 455 -6.75 -3.25 -21.36
CA LEU A 455 -6.86 -4.66 -21.74
C LEU A 455 -6.93 -4.87 -23.26
N GLY A 456 -6.87 -3.81 -24.08
CA GLY A 456 -6.99 -3.90 -25.53
C GLY A 456 -8.41 -4.19 -26.00
N GLY A 457 -9.42 -3.84 -25.19
CA GLY A 457 -10.83 -4.15 -25.45
C GLY A 457 -11.27 -5.54 -24.97
N ASP A 458 -10.36 -6.36 -24.46
CA ASP A 458 -10.69 -7.68 -23.90
C ASP A 458 -11.31 -7.55 -22.50
N VAL A 459 -12.61 -7.84 -22.41
CA VAL A 459 -13.37 -7.82 -21.15
C VAL A 459 -13.36 -9.18 -20.43
N GLU A 460 -12.83 -10.24 -21.04
CA GLU A 460 -12.84 -11.59 -20.47
C GLU A 460 -12.14 -11.70 -19.12
N PRO A 461 -10.97 -11.03 -18.88
CA PRO A 461 -10.35 -11.01 -17.56
C PRO A 461 -11.25 -10.42 -16.47
N LEU A 462 -12.11 -9.44 -16.82
CA LEU A 462 -13.01 -8.79 -15.88
C LEU A 462 -14.18 -9.71 -15.47
N ARG A 463 -14.60 -10.64 -16.35
CA ARG A 463 -15.69 -11.59 -16.04
C ARG A 463 -15.34 -12.60 -14.95
N ARG A 464 -14.05 -12.78 -14.66
CA ARG A 464 -13.55 -13.72 -13.64
C ARG A 464 -13.56 -13.14 -12.23
N ALA A 465 -13.75 -11.83 -12.11
CA ALA A 465 -13.75 -11.10 -10.85
C ALA A 465 -15.15 -10.53 -10.56
N LEU A 466 -15.46 -10.35 -9.27
CA LEU A 466 -16.62 -9.57 -8.87
C LEU A 466 -16.38 -8.10 -9.25
N ILE A 467 -17.29 -7.50 -10.01
CA ILE A 467 -17.22 -6.07 -10.30
C ILE A 467 -17.99 -5.31 -9.22
N ALA A 468 -17.32 -4.40 -8.53
CA ALA A 468 -17.92 -3.55 -7.50
C ALA A 468 -17.83 -2.07 -7.91
N CYS A 469 -18.98 -1.41 -7.95
CA CYS A 469 -19.16 -0.06 -8.44
C CYS A 469 -19.53 0.87 -7.29
N ILE A 470 -18.89 2.03 -7.22
CA ILE A 470 -19.23 3.06 -6.22
C ILE A 470 -20.65 3.61 -6.36
N GLY A 471 -21.32 3.41 -7.49
CA GLY A 471 -22.67 3.92 -7.69
C GLY A 471 -23.28 3.58 -9.05
N PRO A 472 -24.56 3.93 -9.26
CA PRO A 472 -25.39 3.45 -10.37
C PRO A 472 -24.92 3.93 -11.75
N VAL A 473 -24.30 5.12 -11.83
CA VAL A 473 -23.75 5.63 -13.10
C VAL A 473 -22.58 4.75 -13.57
N THR A 474 -21.70 4.34 -12.65
CA THR A 474 -20.58 3.45 -12.94
C THR A 474 -21.09 2.06 -13.30
N ALA A 475 -22.11 1.56 -12.58
CA ALA A 475 -22.76 0.29 -12.87
C ALA A 475 -23.34 0.24 -14.30
N ARG A 476 -24.09 1.26 -14.72
CA ARG A 476 -24.59 1.36 -16.11
C ARG A 476 -23.46 1.36 -17.13
N THR A 477 -22.36 2.06 -16.86
CA THR A 477 -21.18 2.06 -17.75
C THR A 477 -20.56 0.67 -17.87
N VAL A 478 -20.52 -0.10 -16.79
CA VAL A 478 -20.04 -1.50 -16.78
C VAL A 478 -20.98 -2.41 -17.58
N GLU A 479 -22.30 -2.21 -17.45
CA GLU A 479 -23.31 -2.95 -18.22
C GLU A 479 -23.23 -2.65 -19.73
N GLU A 480 -23.01 -1.40 -20.11
CA GLU A 480 -22.79 -0.98 -21.50
C GLU A 480 -21.55 -1.66 -22.14
N MET A 481 -20.58 -2.08 -21.32
CA MET A 481 -19.39 -2.83 -21.76
C MET A 481 -19.66 -4.35 -21.89
N GLY A 482 -20.88 -4.79 -21.62
CA GLY A 482 -21.27 -6.21 -21.66
C GLY A 482 -20.87 -7.00 -20.40
N LEU A 483 -20.47 -6.34 -19.32
CA LEU A 483 -20.26 -6.97 -18.01
C LEU A 483 -21.59 -7.00 -17.25
N VAL A 484 -21.89 -8.06 -16.52
CA VAL A 484 -23.21 -8.28 -15.90
C VAL A 484 -23.13 -8.23 -14.38
N ALA A 485 -24.22 -7.74 -13.77
CA ALA A 485 -24.49 -7.79 -12.32
C ALA A 485 -23.37 -7.19 -11.42
N PRO A 486 -23.00 -5.92 -11.60
CA PRO A 486 -22.07 -5.27 -10.66
C PRO A 486 -22.71 -5.16 -9.27
N LEU A 487 -21.91 -5.42 -8.23
CA LEU A 487 -22.24 -5.00 -6.87
C LEU A 487 -22.20 -3.46 -6.83
N VAL A 488 -23.26 -2.82 -6.35
CA VAL A 488 -23.35 -1.36 -6.30
C VAL A 488 -23.45 -0.92 -4.85
N ALA A 489 -22.57 -0.01 -4.44
CA ALA A 489 -22.64 0.59 -3.11
C ALA A 489 -23.93 1.39 -2.91
N GLU A 490 -24.60 1.23 -1.77
CA GLU A 490 -25.78 2.03 -1.42
C GLU A 490 -25.39 3.50 -1.17
N GLU A 491 -24.35 3.71 -0.37
CA GLU A 491 -23.70 5.01 -0.23
C GLU A 491 -22.63 5.18 -1.31
N HIS A 492 -22.74 6.23 -2.12
CA HIS A 492 -21.84 6.47 -3.25
C HIS A 492 -20.46 7.03 -2.85
N THR A 493 -19.83 6.39 -1.87
CA THR A 493 -18.57 6.81 -1.26
C THR A 493 -17.57 5.63 -1.24
N ILE A 494 -16.30 5.92 -0.89
CA ILE A 494 -15.30 4.85 -0.67
C ILE A 494 -15.75 3.93 0.46
N VAL A 495 -16.27 4.51 1.55
CA VAL A 495 -16.76 3.76 2.72
C VAL A 495 -17.91 2.86 2.32
N GLY A 496 -18.90 3.37 1.59
CA GLY A 496 -20.03 2.58 1.10
C GLY A 496 -19.62 1.45 0.16
N LEU A 497 -18.60 1.66 -0.68
CA LEU A 497 -18.05 0.61 -1.54
C LEU A 497 -17.39 -0.52 -0.75
N VAL A 498 -16.62 -0.19 0.29
CA VAL A 498 -16.01 -1.20 1.16
C VAL A 498 -17.09 -1.94 1.94
N GLN A 499 -18.07 -1.24 2.52
CA GLN A 499 -19.18 -1.87 3.25
C GLN A 499 -19.96 -2.85 2.37
N ALA A 500 -20.29 -2.48 1.14
CA ALA A 500 -20.97 -3.39 0.20
C ALA A 500 -20.18 -4.68 -0.05
N LEU A 501 -18.85 -4.58 -0.14
CA LEU A 501 -17.98 -5.75 -0.27
C LEU A 501 -17.97 -6.60 1.00
N GLU A 502 -17.88 -5.97 2.18
CA GLU A 502 -17.90 -6.67 3.47
C GLU A 502 -19.21 -7.46 3.66
N GLU A 503 -20.36 -6.85 3.35
CA GLU A 503 -21.68 -7.47 3.41
C GLU A 503 -21.77 -8.65 2.43
N HIS A 504 -21.31 -8.46 1.18
CA HIS A 504 -21.29 -9.50 0.17
C HIS A 504 -20.49 -10.74 0.61
N PHE A 505 -19.24 -10.55 1.07
CA PHE A 505 -18.38 -11.66 1.46
C PHE A 505 -18.75 -12.28 2.83
N SER A 506 -19.36 -11.51 3.73
CA SER A 506 -19.89 -12.03 4.99
C SER A 506 -21.09 -12.94 4.74
N ALA A 507 -22.01 -12.55 3.84
CA ALA A 507 -23.15 -13.38 3.46
C ALA A 507 -22.70 -14.72 2.84
N VAL A 508 -21.78 -14.68 1.87
CA VAL A 508 -21.23 -15.88 1.21
C VAL A 508 -20.52 -16.82 2.20
N SER A 509 -19.81 -16.26 3.19
CA SER A 509 -19.13 -17.07 4.22
C SER A 509 -20.13 -17.76 5.16
N SER A 510 -21.24 -17.09 5.50
CA SER A 510 -22.29 -17.67 6.35
C SER A 510 -23.05 -18.82 5.68
N GLU A 511 -23.19 -18.79 4.34
CA GLU A 511 -23.79 -19.88 3.57
C GLU A 511 -22.87 -21.10 3.47
N ARG A 512 -21.55 -20.90 3.34
CA ARG A 512 -20.57 -22.01 3.32
C ARG A 512 -20.40 -22.73 4.65
N VAL A 513 -20.69 -22.09 5.78
CA VAL A 513 -20.64 -22.71 7.12
C VAL A 513 -21.91 -23.54 7.41
N ARG A 514 -22.99 -23.36 6.64
CA ARG A 514 -24.26 -24.09 6.81
C ARG A 514 -24.41 -25.34 5.94
N VAL A 515 -23.44 -25.66 5.06
CA VAL A 515 -23.47 -26.82 4.14
C VAL A 515 -22.57 -27.94 4.63
#